data_AF-A0A955R5E6-F1
#
_entry.id   AF-A0A955R5E6-F1
#
_cell.length_a   1.000
_cell.length_b   1.000
_cell.length_c   1.000
_cell.angle_alpha   90.00
_cell.angle_beta   90.00
_cell.angle_gamma   90.00
#
_symmetry.space_group_name_H-M   'P 1'
#
loop_
_entity.id
_entity.type
_entity.pdbx_description
1 polymer ?
#
loop_
_entity_poly.entity_id
_entity_poly.type
_entity_poly.pdbx_seq_one_letter_code
_entity_poly.pdbx_strand_id
1 'polypeptide(L)'
;MPFPLIVGDRSFEDPAALAAFVREESLAPTLPDRPCDWVPELVRQGVLEERLATALSAAFLQHEEAATICEGARLAVRLRDPVLGPILMRALLEHDTAVLLQPDPAEADRSVEDTLLHAAPRVVDLADPDLRRPLLEALRNAGLPEEEVPVLARHGDAVDLRQWLPAVLAEGLSEEHRALLEERARGEDESAAVIAFLLGRSR
;
A
#
# COMPACT_ATOMS: atom_id res chain seq x y z
N MET A 1 -4.70 -14.37 4.14
CA MET A 1 -5.63 -15.31 4.80
C MET A 1 -6.08 -16.31 3.75
N PRO A 2 -5.78 -17.60 3.89
CA PRO A 2 -6.24 -18.60 2.93
C PRO A 2 -7.76 -18.77 3.03
N PHE A 3 -8.41 -19.00 1.89
CA PHE A 3 -9.78 -19.46 1.84
C PHE A 3 -9.87 -20.94 2.26
N PRO A 4 -10.99 -21.42 2.84
CA PRO A 4 -12.24 -20.69 3.06
C PRO A 4 -12.16 -19.65 4.18
N LEU A 5 -12.81 -18.51 3.97
CA LEU A 5 -12.89 -17.41 4.92
C LEU A 5 -14.19 -17.50 5.72
N ILE A 6 -14.08 -17.55 7.05
CA ILE A 6 -15.24 -17.53 7.95
C ILE A 6 -15.45 -16.11 8.49
N VAL A 7 -16.63 -15.55 8.30
CA VAL A 7 -17.02 -14.26 8.88
C VAL A 7 -18.39 -14.38 9.55
N GLY A 8 -18.42 -14.16 10.87
CA GLY A 8 -19.60 -14.43 11.68
C GLY A 8 -19.95 -15.91 11.67
N ASP A 9 -21.15 -16.23 11.19
CA ASP A 9 -21.68 -17.58 10.98
C ASP A 9 -21.61 -18.08 9.53
N ARG A 10 -21.02 -17.28 8.62
CA ARG A 10 -20.92 -17.61 7.19
C ARG A 10 -19.50 -18.02 6.79
N SER A 11 -19.40 -18.97 5.88
CA SER A 11 -18.15 -19.40 5.24
C SER A 11 -18.19 -19.02 3.76
N PHE A 12 -17.10 -18.43 3.27
CA PHE A 12 -16.90 -18.07 1.88
C PHE A 12 -15.77 -18.93 1.33
N GLU A 13 -16.03 -19.66 0.25
CA GLU A 13 -15.07 -20.60 -0.34
C GLU A 13 -14.04 -19.89 -1.23
N ASP A 14 -14.39 -18.72 -1.79
CA ASP A 14 -13.52 -17.95 -2.65
C ASP A 14 -13.81 -16.43 -2.56
N PRO A 15 -12.89 -15.57 -3.06
CA PRO A 15 -13.08 -14.12 -3.10
C PRO A 15 -14.36 -13.68 -3.82
N ALA A 16 -14.77 -14.39 -4.87
CA ALA A 16 -15.93 -14.03 -5.67
C ALA A 16 -17.24 -14.24 -4.90
N ALA A 17 -17.34 -15.31 -4.09
CA ALA A 17 -18.45 -15.59 -3.21
C ALA A 17 -18.61 -14.51 -2.13
N LEU A 18 -17.50 -14.05 -1.54
CA LEU A 18 -17.52 -12.92 -0.61
C LEU A 18 -17.96 -11.61 -1.30
N ALA A 19 -17.46 -11.33 -2.51
CA ALA A 19 -17.84 -10.15 -3.27
C ALA A 19 -19.33 -10.15 -3.68
N ALA A 20 -19.85 -11.30 -4.11
CA ALA A 20 -21.26 -11.48 -4.45
C ALA A 20 -22.14 -11.27 -3.22
N PHE A 21 -21.76 -11.85 -2.08
CA PHE A 21 -22.45 -11.66 -0.82
C PHE A 21 -22.49 -10.18 -0.39
N VAL A 22 -21.37 -9.46 -0.47
CA VAL A 22 -21.33 -8.03 -0.13
C VAL A 22 -22.26 -7.24 -1.05
N ARG A 23 -22.33 -7.58 -2.36
CA ARG A 23 -23.27 -6.96 -3.31
C ARG A 23 -24.74 -7.27 -2.98
N GLU A 24 -25.03 -8.50 -2.55
CA GLU A 24 -26.37 -8.95 -2.20
C GLU A 24 -26.89 -8.36 -0.89
N GLU A 25 -26.04 -8.14 0.12
CA GLU A 25 -26.42 -7.44 1.35
C GLU A 25 -26.56 -5.92 1.10
N SER A 26 -25.82 -5.38 0.13
CA SER A 26 -25.94 -3.98 -0.30
C SER A 26 -27.07 -3.80 -1.32
N LEU A 27 -28.33 -4.03 -0.93
CA LEU A 27 -29.53 -3.84 -1.77
C LEU A 27 -29.85 -2.35 -2.04
N ALA A 28 -28.90 -1.60 -2.60
CA ALA A 28 -29.12 -0.31 -3.23
C ALA A 28 -28.97 -0.48 -4.76
N PRO A 29 -29.99 -0.13 -5.58
CA PRO A 29 -30.07 -0.47 -7.01
C PRO A 29 -29.09 0.28 -7.94
N THR A 30 -28.09 1.00 -7.42
CA THR A 30 -27.18 1.86 -8.20
C THR A 30 -25.79 1.94 -7.56
N LEU A 31 -25.17 0.81 -7.23
CA LEU A 31 -23.78 0.85 -6.80
C LEU A 31 -22.87 1.07 -8.01
N PRO A 32 -21.83 1.92 -7.88
CA PRO A 32 -20.79 2.03 -8.90
C PRO A 32 -20.17 0.67 -9.24
N ASP A 33 -19.65 0.54 -10.46
CA ASP A 33 -19.06 -0.72 -10.95
C ASP A 33 -17.88 -1.22 -10.09
N ARG A 34 -17.23 -0.33 -9.35
CA ARG A 34 -15.98 -0.58 -8.63
C ARG A 34 -16.19 -0.65 -7.12
N PRO A 35 -15.87 -1.79 -6.48
CA PRO A 35 -16.00 -1.96 -5.04
C PRO A 35 -15.31 -0.88 -4.19
N CYS A 36 -14.15 -0.37 -4.64
CA CYS A 36 -13.41 0.66 -3.89
C CYS A 36 -14.20 1.98 -3.71
N ASP A 37 -15.20 2.24 -4.55
CA ASP A 37 -15.97 3.49 -4.56
C ASP A 37 -17.16 3.48 -3.58
N TRP A 38 -17.65 2.31 -3.17
CA TRP A 38 -18.84 2.20 -2.33
C TRP A 38 -18.66 1.33 -1.08
N VAL A 39 -17.73 0.37 -1.04
CA VAL A 39 -17.49 -0.44 0.17
C VAL A 39 -17.14 0.42 1.40
N PRO A 40 -16.23 1.41 1.32
CA PRO A 40 -15.94 2.28 2.47
C PRO A 40 -17.15 3.09 2.94
N GLU A 41 -18.06 3.44 2.02
CA GLU A 41 -19.30 4.15 2.34
C GLU A 41 -20.22 3.29 3.18
N LEU A 42 -20.42 2.03 2.79
CA LEU A 42 -21.26 1.09 3.52
C LEU A 42 -20.72 0.81 4.91
N VAL A 43 -19.40 0.73 5.07
CA VAL A 43 -18.75 0.62 6.39
C VAL A 43 -19.05 1.85 7.23
N ARG A 44 -18.87 3.05 6.68
CA ARG A 44 -19.14 4.30 7.40
C ARG A 44 -20.60 4.47 7.81
N GLN A 45 -21.53 3.94 7.01
CA GLN A 45 -22.96 3.95 7.31
C GLN A 45 -23.38 2.84 8.28
N GLY A 46 -22.47 1.94 8.68
CA GLY A 46 -22.76 0.79 9.54
C GLY A 46 -23.57 -0.31 8.86
N VAL A 47 -23.68 -0.28 7.53
CA VAL A 47 -24.40 -1.28 6.72
C VAL A 47 -23.52 -2.51 6.50
N LEU A 48 -22.21 -2.32 6.33
CA LEU A 48 -21.22 -3.38 6.18
C LEU A 48 -20.26 -3.37 7.36
N GLU A 49 -19.95 -4.53 7.92
CA GLU A 49 -18.94 -4.63 8.97
C GLU A 49 -17.54 -4.33 8.42
N GLU A 50 -16.74 -3.55 9.16
CA GLU A 50 -15.36 -3.22 8.79
C GLU A 50 -14.52 -4.49 8.54
N ARG A 51 -14.69 -5.53 9.35
CA ARG A 51 -14.00 -6.82 9.18
C ARG A 51 -14.32 -7.50 7.85
N LEU A 52 -15.57 -7.40 7.37
CA LEU A 52 -15.95 -7.94 6.07
C LEU A 52 -15.29 -7.16 4.93
N ALA A 53 -15.23 -5.83 5.04
CA ALA A 53 -14.57 -4.99 4.05
C ALA A 53 -13.06 -5.25 3.99
N THR A 54 -12.40 -5.38 5.15
CA THR A 54 -10.99 -5.77 5.25
C THR A 54 -10.79 -7.15 4.61
N ALA A 55 -11.64 -8.13 4.93
CA ALA A 55 -11.51 -9.46 4.36
C ALA A 55 -11.74 -9.50 2.83
N LEU A 56 -12.64 -8.64 2.31
CA LEU A 56 -12.85 -8.46 0.88
C LEU A 56 -11.61 -7.88 0.19
N SER A 57 -11.02 -6.82 0.75
CA SER A 57 -9.77 -6.25 0.22
C SER A 57 -8.64 -7.28 0.23
N ALA A 58 -8.49 -8.04 1.32
CA ALA A 58 -7.52 -9.12 1.42
C ALA A 58 -7.77 -10.22 0.39
N ALA A 59 -9.02 -10.56 0.11
CA ALA A 59 -9.40 -11.54 -0.88
C ALA A 59 -9.03 -11.08 -2.30
N PHE A 60 -9.32 -9.82 -2.62
CA PHE A 60 -8.98 -9.20 -3.89
C PHE A 60 -7.48 -9.14 -4.15
N LEU A 61 -6.69 -8.76 -3.14
CA LEU A 61 -5.22 -8.73 -3.22
C LEU A 61 -4.60 -10.11 -3.47
N GLN A 62 -5.32 -11.21 -3.17
CA GLN A 62 -4.86 -12.59 -3.36
C GLN A 62 -5.40 -13.22 -4.64
N HIS A 63 -6.16 -12.48 -5.46
CA HIS A 63 -6.76 -13.00 -6.69
C HIS A 63 -5.74 -13.06 -7.84
N GLU A 64 -6.01 -13.85 -8.88
CA GLU A 64 -5.09 -14.00 -10.04
C GLU A 64 -5.32 -12.96 -11.14
N GLU A 65 -6.47 -12.28 -11.10
CA GLU A 65 -6.86 -11.29 -12.11
C GLU A 65 -6.37 -9.88 -11.73
N ALA A 66 -5.63 -9.25 -12.65
CA ALA A 66 -5.08 -7.90 -12.53
C ALA A 66 -6.09 -6.85 -12.03
N ALA A 67 -7.27 -6.79 -12.66
CA ALA A 67 -8.34 -5.86 -12.29
C ALA A 67 -8.71 -5.99 -10.81
N THR A 68 -8.88 -7.23 -10.35
CA THR A 68 -9.31 -7.56 -9.00
C THR A 68 -8.22 -7.22 -7.98
N ILE A 69 -6.94 -7.51 -8.28
CA ILE A 69 -5.81 -7.12 -7.42
C ILE A 69 -5.77 -5.60 -7.22
N CYS A 70 -5.86 -4.84 -8.32
CA CYS A 70 -5.85 -3.38 -8.28
C CYS A 70 -7.03 -2.81 -7.48
N GLU A 71 -8.23 -3.39 -7.60
CA GLU A 71 -9.36 -3.03 -6.73
C GLU A 71 -9.07 -3.31 -5.25
N GLY A 72 -8.44 -4.45 -4.96
CA GLY A 72 -8.00 -4.81 -3.60
C GLY A 72 -7.07 -3.76 -3.00
N ALA A 73 -6.08 -3.29 -3.77
CA ALA A 73 -5.13 -2.27 -3.37
C ALA A 73 -5.81 -0.92 -3.10
N ARG A 74 -6.69 -0.46 -4.00
CA ARG A 74 -7.45 0.78 -3.82
C ARG A 74 -8.37 0.70 -2.60
N LEU A 75 -9.02 -0.44 -2.40
CA LEU A 75 -9.86 -0.65 -1.23
C LEU A 75 -9.03 -0.63 0.06
N ALA A 76 -7.84 -1.24 0.07
CA ALA A 76 -6.94 -1.21 1.23
C ALA A 76 -6.58 0.22 1.64
N VAL A 77 -6.21 1.07 0.67
CA VAL A 77 -5.90 2.49 0.91
C VAL A 77 -7.10 3.24 1.50
N ARG A 78 -8.32 2.93 1.04
CA ARG A 78 -9.56 3.58 1.52
C ARG A 78 -9.95 3.12 2.92
N LEU A 79 -9.78 1.84 3.23
CA LEU A 79 -10.11 1.26 4.54
C LEU A 79 -9.11 1.67 5.62
N ARG A 80 -7.83 1.89 5.24
CA ARG A 80 -6.74 2.26 6.17
C ARG A 80 -6.56 1.25 7.32
N ASP A 81 -6.87 -0.02 7.07
CA ASP A 81 -6.68 -1.10 8.05
C ASP A 81 -5.23 -1.64 7.93
N PRO A 82 -4.39 -1.48 8.97
CA PRO A 82 -3.00 -1.95 8.96
C PRO A 82 -2.87 -3.46 8.75
N VAL A 83 -3.91 -4.25 9.05
CA VAL A 83 -3.93 -5.71 8.82
C VAL A 83 -3.73 -6.04 7.32
N LEU A 84 -4.07 -5.12 6.42
CA LEU A 84 -3.89 -5.29 4.98
C LEU A 84 -2.45 -5.05 4.53
N GLY A 85 -1.61 -4.39 5.34
CA GLY A 85 -0.23 -4.07 5.00
C GLY A 85 0.59 -5.30 4.60
N PRO A 86 0.72 -6.33 5.46
CA PRO A 86 1.42 -7.57 5.10
C PRO A 86 0.82 -8.31 3.90
N ILE A 87 -0.49 -8.25 3.72
CA ILE A 87 -1.18 -8.92 2.60
C ILE A 87 -0.86 -8.21 1.28
N LEU A 88 -0.84 -6.89 1.30
CA LEU A 88 -0.46 -6.05 0.17
C LEU A 88 1.02 -6.26 -0.18
N MET A 89 1.92 -6.28 0.83
CA MET A 89 3.34 -6.59 0.61
C MET A 89 3.52 -7.96 -0.03
N ARG A 90 2.77 -8.96 0.42
CA ARG A 90 2.80 -10.29 -0.20
C ARG A 90 2.30 -10.27 -1.64
N ALA A 91 1.22 -9.55 -1.93
CA ALA A 91 0.72 -9.39 -3.29
C ALA A 91 1.79 -8.75 -4.20
N LEU A 92 2.51 -7.74 -3.70
CA LEU A 92 3.60 -7.10 -4.44
C LEU A 92 4.79 -8.05 -4.70
N LEU A 93 5.14 -8.90 -3.74
CA LEU A 93 6.37 -9.70 -3.79
C LEU A 93 6.18 -11.13 -4.34
N GLU A 94 4.97 -11.68 -4.26
CA GLU A 94 4.72 -13.10 -4.55
C GLU A 94 3.77 -13.36 -5.72
N HIS A 95 3.08 -12.34 -6.25
CA HIS A 95 2.27 -12.54 -7.46
C HIS A 95 3.12 -12.87 -8.68
N ASP A 96 2.50 -13.56 -9.64
CA ASP A 96 3.14 -13.87 -10.91
C ASP A 96 3.55 -12.58 -11.64
N THR A 97 4.80 -12.51 -12.08
CA THR A 97 5.34 -11.31 -12.75
C THR A 97 4.55 -10.93 -14.00
N ALA A 98 3.99 -11.90 -14.73
CA ALA A 98 3.16 -11.62 -15.90
C ALA A 98 1.80 -11.01 -15.52
N VAL A 99 1.33 -11.17 -14.28
CA VAL A 99 0.17 -10.44 -13.75
C VAL A 99 0.58 -9.05 -13.29
N LEU A 100 1.70 -8.92 -12.58
CA LEU A 100 2.20 -7.64 -12.08
C LEU A 100 2.47 -6.62 -13.20
N LEU A 101 2.96 -7.08 -14.35
CA LEU A 101 3.24 -6.25 -15.52
C LEU A 101 2.00 -5.92 -16.38
N GLN A 102 0.81 -6.46 -16.06
CA GLN A 102 -0.40 -6.09 -16.78
C GLN A 102 -0.80 -4.64 -16.48
N PRO A 103 -1.41 -3.94 -17.45
CA PRO A 103 -1.93 -2.60 -17.21
C PRO A 103 -3.08 -2.66 -16.20
N ASP A 104 -3.15 -1.66 -15.32
CA ASP A 104 -4.32 -1.44 -14.49
C ASP A 104 -5.50 -0.99 -15.39
N PRO A 105 -6.62 -1.74 -15.42
CA PRO A 105 -7.74 -1.41 -16.30
C PRO A 105 -8.39 -0.04 -16.03
N ALA A 106 -8.22 0.51 -14.83
CA ALA A 106 -8.74 1.82 -14.46
C ALA A 106 -7.72 2.96 -14.61
N GLU A 107 -6.43 2.65 -14.66
CA GLU A 107 -5.32 3.59 -14.80
C GLU A 107 -4.32 3.02 -15.81
N ALA A 108 -4.66 3.12 -17.10
CA ALA A 108 -3.94 2.42 -18.17
C ALA A 108 -2.47 2.85 -18.36
N ASP A 109 -2.03 3.92 -17.71
CA ASP A 109 -0.65 4.38 -17.63
C ASP A 109 0.17 3.69 -16.53
N ARG A 110 -0.46 2.84 -15.72
CA ARG A 110 0.15 2.11 -14.62
C ARG A 110 0.00 0.60 -14.81
N SER A 111 0.99 -0.13 -14.29
CA SER A 111 0.88 -1.57 -14.11
C SER A 111 0.16 -1.92 -12.80
N VAL A 112 -0.17 -3.21 -12.63
CA VAL A 112 -0.63 -3.75 -11.33
C VAL A 112 0.44 -3.52 -10.27
N GLU A 113 1.72 -3.75 -10.61
CA GLU A 113 2.85 -3.47 -9.73
C GLU A 113 2.88 -2.00 -9.27
N ASP A 114 2.79 -1.05 -10.19
CA ASP A 114 2.76 0.38 -9.85
C ASP A 114 1.60 0.71 -8.91
N THR A 115 0.42 0.12 -9.16
CA THR A 115 -0.77 0.31 -8.33
C THR A 115 -0.54 -0.20 -6.90
N LEU A 116 0.10 -1.36 -6.74
CA LEU A 116 0.46 -1.90 -5.43
C LEU A 116 1.55 -1.05 -4.75
N LEU A 117 2.57 -0.60 -5.49
CA LEU A 117 3.65 0.24 -4.96
C LEU A 117 3.15 1.61 -4.51
N HIS A 118 2.20 2.22 -5.22
CA HIS A 118 1.53 3.43 -4.76
C HIS A 118 0.61 3.17 -3.57
N ALA A 119 -0.02 2.00 -3.47
CA ALA A 119 -0.87 1.69 -2.33
C ALA A 119 -0.07 1.39 -1.05
N ALA A 120 1.08 0.71 -1.16
CA ALA A 120 1.81 0.16 -0.04
C ALA A 120 2.20 1.19 1.06
N PRO A 121 2.80 2.35 0.77
CA PRO A 121 3.17 3.33 1.79
C PRO A 121 2.00 3.88 2.61
N ARG A 122 0.77 3.74 2.09
CA ARG A 122 -0.46 4.25 2.72
C ARG A 122 -1.12 3.21 3.64
N VAL A 123 -0.72 1.95 3.57
CA VAL A 123 -1.38 0.81 4.25
C VAL A 123 -0.41 0.04 5.15
N VAL A 124 0.84 -0.12 4.73
CA VAL A 124 1.86 -0.87 5.45
C VAL A 124 2.22 -0.18 6.77
N ASP A 125 2.43 -0.96 7.83
CA ASP A 125 3.03 -0.43 9.07
C ASP A 125 4.51 -0.13 8.83
N LEU A 126 4.79 1.12 8.46
CA LEU A 126 6.13 1.59 8.17
C LEU A 126 7.03 1.66 9.41
N ALA A 127 6.51 1.50 10.64
CA ALA A 127 7.34 1.38 11.83
C ALA A 127 8.08 0.02 11.86
N ASP A 128 7.48 -1.03 11.28
CA ASP A 128 8.04 -2.37 11.20
C ASP A 128 9.15 -2.44 10.12
N PRO A 129 10.43 -2.63 10.49
CA PRO A 129 11.51 -2.76 9.51
C PRO A 129 11.35 -3.98 8.59
N ASP A 130 10.68 -5.04 9.02
CA ASP A 130 10.50 -6.25 8.22
C ASP A 130 9.53 -6.02 7.05
N LEU A 131 8.66 -5.02 7.16
CA LEU A 131 7.77 -4.58 6.07
C LEU A 131 8.33 -3.36 5.32
N ARG A 132 8.89 -2.39 6.05
CA ARG A 132 9.41 -1.14 5.47
C ARG A 132 10.58 -1.38 4.52
N ARG A 133 11.54 -2.24 4.86
CA ARG A 133 12.77 -2.42 4.07
C ARG A 133 12.52 -3.09 2.72
N PRO A 134 11.75 -4.19 2.63
CA PRO A 134 11.35 -4.74 1.33
C PRO A 134 10.56 -3.74 0.48
N LEU A 135 9.71 -2.92 1.10
CA LEU A 135 8.99 -1.86 0.40
C LEU A 135 9.94 -0.81 -0.16
N LEU A 136 10.90 -0.32 0.64
CA LEU A 136 11.91 0.64 0.17
C LEU A 136 12.74 0.08 -0.99
N GLU A 137 13.15 -1.18 -0.92
CA GLU A 137 13.84 -1.84 -2.03
C GLU A 137 12.97 -1.92 -3.30
N ALA A 138 11.69 -2.27 -3.18
CA ALA A 138 10.78 -2.34 -4.31
C ALA A 138 10.53 -0.95 -4.93
N LEU A 139 10.26 0.07 -4.11
CA LEU A 139 10.11 1.47 -4.56
C LEU A 139 11.36 1.98 -5.27
N ARG A 140 12.54 1.63 -4.73
CA ARG A 140 13.83 2.00 -5.31
C ARG A 140 14.03 1.35 -6.67
N ASN A 141 13.72 0.06 -6.82
CA ASN A 141 13.85 -0.67 -8.07
C ASN A 141 12.87 -0.17 -9.13
N ALA A 142 11.68 0.25 -8.73
CA ALA A 142 10.67 0.86 -9.61
C ALA A 142 10.98 2.33 -9.96
N GLY A 143 11.96 2.96 -9.30
CA GLY A 143 12.29 4.37 -9.54
C GLY A 143 11.16 5.31 -9.13
N LEU A 144 10.53 5.07 -7.97
CA LEU A 144 9.40 5.86 -7.45
C LEU A 144 9.81 6.78 -6.27
N PRO A 145 10.57 7.86 -6.51
CA PRO A 145 11.05 8.75 -5.44
C PRO A 145 9.92 9.48 -4.71
N GLU A 146 8.78 9.72 -5.39
CA GLU A 146 7.56 10.33 -4.83
C GLU A 146 6.95 9.50 -3.69
N GLU A 147 7.24 8.20 -3.67
CA GLU A 147 6.78 7.29 -2.61
C GLU A 147 7.95 6.90 -1.68
N GLU A 148 9.16 6.71 -2.21
CA GLU A 148 10.36 6.33 -1.45
C GLU A 148 10.78 7.41 -0.44
N VAL A 149 10.88 8.68 -0.86
CA VAL A 149 11.44 9.74 -0.01
C VAL A 149 10.56 10.03 1.21
N PRO A 150 9.22 10.11 1.10
CA PRO A 150 8.37 10.24 2.28
C PRO A 150 8.53 9.11 3.29
N VAL A 151 8.73 7.87 2.83
CA VAL A 151 8.96 6.72 3.72
C VAL A 151 10.30 6.87 4.44
N LEU A 152 11.39 7.16 3.72
CA LEU A 152 12.71 7.38 4.33
C LEU A 152 12.69 8.53 5.33
N ALA A 153 12.09 9.66 4.97
CA ALA A 153 12.10 10.85 5.82
C ALA A 153 11.28 10.67 7.11
N ARG A 154 10.14 9.97 7.04
CA ARG A 154 9.23 9.83 8.20
C ARG A 154 9.51 8.59 9.04
N HIS A 155 9.95 7.49 8.41
CA HIS A 155 10.04 6.19 9.04
C HIS A 155 11.43 5.53 8.94
N GLY A 156 12.33 6.08 8.12
CA GLY A 156 13.68 5.56 7.96
C GLY A 156 14.49 5.61 9.26
N ASP A 157 15.02 4.45 9.65
CA ASP A 157 16.04 4.38 10.69
C ASP A 157 17.44 4.72 10.13
N ALA A 158 18.44 4.79 11.01
CA ALA A 158 19.79 5.14 10.60
C ALA A 158 20.45 4.11 9.66
N VAL A 159 19.96 2.87 9.62
CA VAL A 159 20.43 1.84 8.66
C VAL A 159 19.81 2.12 7.30
N ASP A 160 18.50 2.31 7.26
CA ASP A 160 17.73 2.60 6.05
C ASP A 160 18.29 3.84 5.33
N LEU A 161 18.51 4.92 6.10
CA LEU A 161 19.01 6.18 5.56
C LEU A 161 20.43 6.07 5.02
N ARG A 162 21.31 5.29 5.66
CA ARG A 162 22.67 5.06 5.13
C ARG A 162 22.66 4.22 3.85
N GLN A 163 21.71 3.30 3.75
CA GLN A 163 21.59 2.38 2.62
C GLN A 163 21.04 3.09 1.38
N TRP A 164 19.91 3.79 1.49
CA TRP A 164 19.16 4.28 0.32
C TRP A 164 19.33 5.77 0.03
N LEU A 165 19.41 6.61 1.06
CA LEU A 165 19.39 8.07 0.87
C LEU A 165 20.55 8.63 0.00
N PRO A 166 21.79 8.09 0.03
CA PRO A 166 22.84 8.60 -0.86
C PRO A 166 22.50 8.52 -2.34
N ALA A 167 21.86 7.42 -2.77
CA ALA A 167 21.51 7.21 -4.16
C ALA A 167 20.34 8.12 -4.57
N VAL A 168 19.32 8.23 -3.71
CA VAL A 168 18.21 9.18 -3.83
C VAL A 168 18.70 10.63 -3.98
N LEU A 169 19.68 11.04 -3.18
CA LEU A 169 20.25 12.39 -3.27
C LEU A 169 21.04 12.62 -4.57
N ALA A 170 21.71 11.59 -5.08
CA ALA A 170 22.49 11.67 -6.31
C ALA A 170 21.60 11.82 -7.57
N GLU A 171 20.39 11.27 -7.54
CA GLU A 171 19.41 11.37 -8.62
C GLU A 171 18.70 12.73 -8.67
N GLY A 172 18.78 13.48 -7.58
CA GLY A 172 18.12 14.77 -7.43
C GLY A 172 16.75 14.63 -6.77
N LEU A 173 16.40 15.66 -6.01
CA LEU A 173 15.14 15.74 -5.27
C LEU A 173 14.31 16.92 -5.77
N SER A 174 12.99 16.75 -5.78
CA SER A 174 12.07 17.87 -5.82
C SER A 174 12.28 18.79 -4.60
N GLU A 175 11.85 20.05 -4.71
CA GLU A 175 11.96 21.01 -3.60
C GLU A 175 11.17 20.53 -2.37
N GLU A 176 10.01 19.90 -2.58
CA GLU A 176 9.17 19.35 -1.52
C GLU A 176 9.88 18.22 -0.75
N HIS A 177 10.45 17.25 -1.46
CA HIS A 177 11.20 16.15 -0.84
C HIS A 177 12.45 16.62 -0.11
N ARG A 178 13.17 17.58 -0.69
CA ARG A 178 14.32 18.20 -0.02
C ARG A 178 13.86 18.88 1.28
N ALA A 179 12.77 19.64 1.25
CA ALA A 179 12.24 20.30 2.43
C ALA A 179 11.86 19.30 3.54
N LEU A 180 11.25 18.17 3.17
CA LEU A 180 10.88 17.12 4.12
C LEU A 180 12.09 16.51 4.83
N LEU A 181 13.16 16.19 4.09
CA LEU A 181 14.42 15.69 4.68
C LEU A 181 15.11 16.74 5.53
N GLU A 182 15.11 18.00 5.09
CA GLU A 182 15.68 19.11 5.84
C GLU A 182 14.93 19.37 7.16
N GLU A 183 13.61 19.18 7.18
CA GLU A 183 12.81 19.21 8.41
C GLU A 183 13.19 18.08 9.35
N ARG A 184 13.24 16.84 8.85
CA ARG A 184 13.63 15.68 9.65
C ARG A 184 15.03 15.82 10.25
N ALA A 185 15.98 16.38 9.51
CA ALA A 185 17.36 16.60 9.94
C ALA A 185 17.52 17.51 11.17
N ARG A 186 16.49 18.30 11.51
CA ARG A 186 16.46 19.13 12.72
C ARG A 186 16.15 18.36 14.00
N GLY A 187 15.71 17.10 13.89
CA GLY A 187 15.46 16.23 15.05
C GLY A 187 16.74 15.90 15.83
N GLU A 188 16.60 15.31 17.02
CA GLU A 188 17.74 15.04 17.91
C GLU A 188 18.22 13.58 17.87
N ASP A 189 17.56 12.72 17.10
CA ASP A 189 17.89 11.29 16.99
C ASP A 189 19.00 10.98 15.96
N GLU A 190 19.45 9.72 15.96
CA GLU A 190 20.50 9.24 15.05
C GLU A 190 20.11 9.39 13.57
N SER A 191 18.86 9.12 13.21
CA SER A 191 18.35 9.29 11.85
C SER A 191 18.48 10.74 11.37
N ALA A 192 18.11 11.70 12.22
CA ALA A 192 18.26 13.13 11.93
C ALA A 192 19.73 13.54 11.73
N ALA A 193 20.65 12.98 12.53
CA ALA A 193 22.08 13.21 12.37
C ALA A 193 22.62 12.64 11.05
N VAL A 194 22.18 11.44 10.65
CA VAL A 194 22.53 10.83 9.35
C VAL A 194 22.06 11.71 8.19
N ILE A 195 20.80 12.17 8.21
CA ILE A 195 20.27 13.04 7.16
C ILE A 195 21.05 14.36 7.11
N ALA A 196 21.28 15.01 8.26
CA ALA A 196 22.05 16.26 8.32
C ALA A 196 23.44 16.11 7.70
N PHE A 197 24.14 15.02 8.05
CA PHE A 197 25.45 14.69 7.47
C PHE A 197 25.38 14.49 5.95
N LEU A 198 24.42 13.68 5.46
CA LEU A 198 24.28 13.40 4.02
C LEU A 198 23.86 14.63 3.21
N LEU A 199 23.12 15.57 3.81
CA LEU A 199 22.79 16.86 3.20
C LEU A 199 23.94 17.88 3.25
N GLY A 200 25.10 17.54 3.82
CA GLY A 200 26.25 18.43 3.94
C GLY A 200 26.09 19.51 5.01
N ARG A 201 25.18 19.33 5.98
CA ARG A 201 25.01 20.22 7.13
C ARG A 201 25.86 19.67 8.29
N SER A 202 27.05 20.21 8.48
CA SER A 202 27.80 20.04 9.74
C SER A 202 27.02 20.72 10.86
N ARG A 203 26.70 19.99 11.93
CA ARG A 203 26.22 20.57 13.19
C ARG A 203 27.37 21.26 13.94
#